data_AF-A0A436BP60-F1
#
_entry.id   AF-A0A436BP60-F1
#
_cell.length_a   1.000
_cell.length_b   1.000
_cell.length_c   1.000
_cell.angle_alpha   90.00
_cell.angle_beta   90.00
_cell.angle_gamma   90.00
#
_symmetry.space_group_name_H-M   'P 1'
#
loop_
_entity.id
_entity.type
_entity.pdbx_description
1 polymer ?
#
loop_
_entity_poly.entity_id
_entity_poly.type
_entity_poly.pdbx_seq_one_letter_code
_entity_poly.pdbx_strand_id
1 'polypeptide(L)'
;LTVDRRRDQEEQTGAIPSLGTEDQRLGMSLSAIPDEARQQLGLQADTTGVFVQDVAPNSLAAESGIRPGDVIVSANNRNMTQPSDVREEWAKSRQQKKPVLFRIDRQGQSLFVAVANS
;
A
#
# COMPACT_ATOMS: atom_id res chain seq x y z
N LEU A 1 -25.59 20.22 -44.40
CA LEU A 1 -24.84 21.37 -43.88
C LEU A 1 -24.28 20.96 -42.51
N THR A 2 -23.05 20.47 -42.45
CA THR A 2 -21.78 21.22 -42.36
C THR A 2 -21.44 21.58 -40.92
N VAL A 3 -20.57 20.72 -40.36
CA VAL A 3 -19.48 20.94 -39.40
C VAL A 3 -19.12 22.39 -39.03
N ASP A 4 -18.89 22.65 -37.74
CA ASP A 4 -17.65 23.27 -37.20
C ASP A 4 -17.69 23.29 -35.64
N ARG A 5 -16.86 22.50 -34.95
CA ARG A 5 -15.53 22.81 -34.36
C ARG A 5 -15.52 23.83 -33.18
N ARG A 6 -15.28 23.27 -31.97
CA ARG A 6 -14.38 23.75 -30.89
C ARG A 6 -14.49 22.70 -29.77
N ARG A 7 -13.54 21.78 -29.57
CA ARG A 7 -12.16 21.93 -29.08
C ARG A 7 -12.13 22.55 -27.68
N ASP A 8 -12.32 21.68 -26.69
CA ASP A 8 -11.62 21.75 -25.40
C ASP A 8 -11.25 20.31 -25.04
N GLN A 9 -9.93 20.09 -24.99
CA GLN A 9 -9.30 18.96 -24.32
C GLN A 9 -9.44 19.14 -22.80
N GLU A 10 -8.99 18.14 -22.04
CA GLU A 10 -8.91 18.08 -20.58
C GLU A 10 -10.24 17.58 -19.99
N GLU A 11 -10.30 16.42 -19.35
CA GLU A 11 -9.38 15.95 -18.32
C GLU A 11 -9.15 14.43 -18.45
N GLN A 12 -7.93 14.05 -18.85
CA GLN A 12 -7.34 12.80 -18.40
C GLN A 12 -7.03 12.92 -16.91
N THR A 13 -8.06 12.98 -16.06
CA THR A 13 -7.85 12.72 -14.64
C THR A 13 -8.08 11.23 -14.48
N GLY A 14 -6.99 10.47 -14.70
CA GLY A 14 -6.93 9.06 -14.37
C GLY A 14 -7.58 8.89 -13.01
N ALA A 15 -8.57 8.00 -12.93
CA ALA A 15 -9.33 7.74 -11.74
C ALA A 15 -8.34 7.65 -10.57
N ILE A 16 -8.27 8.70 -9.76
CA ILE A 16 -7.59 8.65 -8.49
C ILE A 16 -8.55 7.76 -7.71
N PRO A 17 -8.26 6.46 -7.47
CA PRO A 17 -9.08 5.73 -6.53
C PRO A 17 -9.03 6.57 -5.27
N SER A 18 -10.17 6.96 -4.75
CA SER A 18 -10.28 7.74 -3.52
C SER A 18 -9.46 7.00 -2.46
N LEU A 19 -8.22 7.45 -2.25
CA LEU A 19 -7.27 6.88 -1.31
C LEU A 19 -7.95 7.01 0.05
N GLY A 20 -8.21 5.86 0.64
CA GLY A 20 -9.18 5.72 1.69
C GLY A 20 -8.69 6.38 2.96
N THR A 21 -9.62 6.92 3.73
CA THR A 21 -9.42 7.40 5.11
C THR A 21 -8.69 6.41 6.04
N GLU A 22 -8.41 5.19 5.60
CA GLU A 22 -7.79 4.10 6.37
C GLU A 22 -6.28 3.98 6.13
N ASP A 23 -5.81 4.15 4.89
CA ASP A 23 -4.37 4.23 4.58
C ASP A 23 -3.75 5.51 5.14
N GLN A 24 -4.49 6.62 5.07
CA GLN A 24 -4.16 7.87 5.73
C GLN A 24 -4.16 7.77 7.26
N ARG A 25 -4.95 6.87 7.87
CA ARG A 25 -4.95 6.63 9.32
C ARG A 25 -3.78 5.77 9.79
N LEU A 26 -3.32 4.83 8.97
CA LEU A 26 -2.04 4.16 9.23
C LEU A 26 -0.85 5.08 8.93
N GLY A 27 -1.09 6.09 8.11
CA GLY A 27 -0.10 7.02 7.57
C GLY A 27 0.82 6.37 6.56
N MET A 28 0.32 5.46 5.74
CA MET A 28 1.07 4.86 4.64
C MET A 28 0.36 5.11 3.32
N SER A 29 1.12 5.46 2.29
CA SER A 29 0.66 5.42 0.91
C SER A 29 1.01 4.07 0.31
N LEU A 30 -0.02 3.31 -0.07
CA LEU A 30 0.13 1.94 -0.55
C LEU A 30 -0.21 1.86 -2.04
N SER A 31 0.55 1.08 -2.81
CA SER A 31 0.27 0.75 -4.20
C SER A 31 0.45 -0.73 -4.48
N ALA A 32 0.02 -1.17 -5.66
CA ALA A 32 0.50 -2.41 -6.23
C ALA A 32 2.04 -2.37 -6.38
N ILE A 33 2.69 -3.54 -6.35
CA ILE A 33 4.13 -3.63 -6.58
C ILE A 33 4.44 -3.27 -8.04
N PRO A 34 5.22 -2.21 -8.31
CA PRO A 34 5.66 -1.90 -9.66
C PRO A 34 6.63 -2.97 -10.16
N ASP A 35 6.65 -3.24 -11.47
CA ASP A 35 7.48 -4.30 -12.06
C ASP A 35 8.98 -4.11 -11.78
N GLU A 36 9.46 -2.86 -11.73
CA GLU A 36 10.83 -2.53 -11.35
C GLU A 36 11.16 -2.97 -9.92
N ALA A 37 10.24 -2.78 -8.97
CA ALA A 37 10.43 -3.25 -7.60
C ALA A 37 10.41 -4.78 -7.52
N ARG A 38 9.56 -5.45 -8.31
CA ARG A 38 9.59 -6.93 -8.39
C ARG A 38 10.94 -7.44 -8.85
N GLN A 39 11.50 -6.83 -9.89
CA GLN A 39 12.80 -7.20 -10.43
C GLN A 39 13.93 -6.94 -9.43
N GLN A 40 13.92 -5.80 -8.74
CA GLN A 40 14.94 -5.46 -7.75
C GLN A 40 14.90 -6.33 -6.51
N LEU A 41 13.71 -6.77 -6.10
CA LEU A 41 13.51 -7.61 -4.92
C LEU A 41 13.55 -9.12 -5.24
N GLY A 42 13.80 -9.48 -6.51
CA GLY A 42 13.84 -10.89 -6.95
C GLY A 42 12.50 -11.61 -6.80
N LEU A 43 11.39 -10.88 -6.79
CA LEU A 43 10.05 -11.42 -6.65
C LEU A 43 9.60 -12.02 -7.99
N GLN A 44 8.93 -13.17 -7.94
CA GLN A 44 8.36 -13.78 -9.15
C GLN A 44 7.24 -12.90 -9.71
N ALA A 45 6.92 -13.03 -11.00
CA ALA A 45 5.84 -12.26 -11.63
C ALA A 45 4.47 -12.48 -10.94
N ASP A 46 4.28 -13.66 -10.36
CA ASP A 46 3.09 -14.04 -9.58
C ASP A 46 3.16 -13.60 -8.11
N THR A 47 4.29 -13.04 -7.67
CA THR A 47 4.44 -12.58 -6.30
C THR A 47 3.53 -11.38 -6.08
N THR A 48 2.62 -11.60 -5.15
CA THR A 48 1.64 -10.66 -4.68
C THR A 48 2.14 -9.97 -3.41
N GLY A 49 1.80 -8.69 -3.31
CA GLY A 49 2.19 -7.84 -2.20
C GLY A 49 1.78 -6.40 -2.47
N VAL A 50 2.07 -5.55 -1.49
CA VAL A 50 1.69 -4.14 -1.49
C VAL A 50 2.93 -3.31 -1.27
N PHE A 51 3.25 -2.43 -2.22
CA PHE A 51 4.40 -1.55 -2.13
C PHE A 51 4.06 -0.31 -1.31
N VAL A 52 4.95 0.04 -0.38
CA VAL A 52 4.86 1.24 0.43
C VAL A 52 5.53 2.38 -0.33
N GLN A 53 4.73 3.25 -0.92
CA GLN A 53 5.21 4.40 -1.68
C GLN A 53 5.75 5.49 -0.77
N ASP A 54 5.02 5.77 0.31
CA ASP A 54 5.35 6.83 1.25
C ASP A 54 4.83 6.49 2.64
N VAL A 55 5.47 7.05 3.67
CA VAL A 55 5.05 6.90 5.06
C VAL A 55 5.06 8.28 5.71
N ALA A 56 3.90 8.70 6.21
CA ALA A 56 3.74 9.98 6.86
C ALA A 56 4.58 10.05 8.14
N PRO A 57 5.33 11.16 8.37
CA PRO A 57 6.05 11.37 9.61
C PRO A 57 5.06 11.49 10.79
N ASN A 58 5.35 10.83 11.91
CA ASN A 58 4.46 10.70 13.09
C ASN A 58 3.22 9.82 12.86
N SER A 59 3.31 8.84 11.97
CA SER A 59 2.28 7.80 11.81
C SER A 59 2.64 6.52 12.56
N LEU A 60 1.62 5.69 12.87
CA LEU A 60 1.82 4.39 13.50
C LEU A 60 2.77 3.50 12.69
N ALA A 61 2.70 3.58 11.36
CA ALA A 61 3.61 2.87 10.47
C ALA A 61 5.07 3.35 10.61
N ALA A 62 5.30 4.67 10.64
CA ALA A 62 6.62 5.25 10.87
C ALA A 62 7.17 4.87 12.25
N GLU A 63 6.35 4.98 13.30
CA GLU A 63 6.71 4.60 14.67
C GLU A 63 7.06 3.11 14.80
N SER A 64 6.40 2.26 14.01
CA SER A 64 6.67 0.82 13.97
C SER A 64 7.90 0.46 13.13
N GLY A 65 8.47 1.43 12.40
CA GLY A 65 9.68 1.24 11.59
C GLY A 65 9.43 0.82 10.14
N ILE A 66 8.20 0.96 9.64
CA ILE A 66 7.90 0.84 8.21
C ILE A 66 8.46 2.05 7.48
N ARG A 67 9.01 1.83 6.28
CA ARG A 67 9.67 2.85 5.47
C ARG A 67 9.16 2.81 4.02
N PRO A 68 9.25 3.92 3.30
CA PRO A 68 9.09 3.94 1.85
C PRO A 68 10.04 2.93 1.19
N GLY A 69 9.54 2.20 0.20
CA GLY A 69 10.28 1.13 -0.48
C GLY A 69 10.10 -0.26 0.11
N ASP A 70 9.40 -0.40 1.23
CA ASP A 70 9.03 -1.70 1.79
C ASP A 70 7.93 -2.36 0.95
N VAL A 71 7.98 -3.69 0.82
CA VAL A 71 6.91 -4.48 0.20
C VAL A 71 6.22 -5.35 1.23
N ILE A 72 4.97 -5.05 1.54
CA ILE A 72 4.15 -5.85 2.44
C ILE A 72 3.68 -7.10 1.68
N VAL A 73 4.17 -8.27 2.09
CA VAL A 73 3.80 -9.56 1.49
C VAL A 73 2.70 -10.27 2.28
N SER A 74 2.62 -10.05 3.59
CA SER A 74 1.54 -10.63 4.41
C SER A 74 1.27 -9.80 5.66
N ALA A 75 0.06 -9.92 6.21
CA ALA A 75 -0.33 -9.32 7.49
C ALA A 75 -1.10 -10.35 8.32
N ASN A 76 -0.74 -10.58 9.58
CA ASN A 76 -1.41 -11.55 10.48
C ASN A 76 -1.66 -12.93 9.85
N ASN A 77 -0.64 -13.52 9.20
CA ASN A 77 -0.73 -14.78 8.46
C ASN A 77 -1.66 -14.78 7.22
N ARG A 78 -2.19 -13.63 6.81
CA ARG A 78 -2.93 -13.47 5.55
C ARG A 78 -2.03 -12.88 4.48
N ASN A 79 -1.99 -13.49 3.30
CA ASN A 79 -1.25 -12.94 2.17
C ASN A 79 -1.92 -11.64 1.70
N MET A 80 -1.13 -10.58 1.53
CA MET A 80 -1.64 -9.30 1.06
C MET A 80 -1.37 -9.25 -0.44
N THR A 81 -2.42 -9.15 -1.25
CA THR A 81 -2.26 -9.15 -2.72
C THR A 81 -2.51 -7.79 -3.32
N GLN A 82 -3.37 -7.02 -2.66
CA GLN A 82 -3.78 -5.70 -3.07
C GLN A 82 -3.73 -4.74 -1.89
N PRO A 83 -3.58 -3.43 -2.13
CA PRO A 83 -3.66 -2.41 -1.07
C PRO A 83 -4.96 -2.49 -0.25
N SER A 84 -6.04 -2.98 -0.86
CA SER A 84 -7.32 -3.28 -0.18
C SER A 84 -7.18 -4.30 0.94
N ASP A 85 -6.43 -5.39 0.75
CA ASP A 85 -6.27 -6.43 1.76
C ASP A 85 -5.65 -5.87 3.05
N VAL A 86 -4.66 -4.97 2.90
CA VAL A 86 -3.97 -4.33 4.03
C VAL A 86 -4.93 -3.45 4.82
N ARG A 87 -5.80 -2.70 4.13
CA ARG A 87 -6.82 -1.84 4.75
C ARG A 87 -7.83 -2.67 5.54
N GLU A 88 -8.33 -3.76 4.96
CA GLU A 88 -9.27 -4.66 5.62
C GLU A 88 -8.65 -5.31 6.87
N GLU A 89 -7.41 -5.82 6.76
CA GLU A 89 -6.73 -6.48 7.88
C GLU A 89 -6.41 -5.49 9.00
N TRP A 90 -6.05 -4.25 8.64
CA TRP A 90 -5.89 -3.16 9.59
C TRP A 90 -7.20 -2.86 10.31
N ALA A 91 -8.28 -2.58 9.58
CA ALA A 91 -9.59 -2.26 10.16
C ALA A 91 -10.08 -3.36 11.11
N LYS A 92 -9.92 -4.63 10.71
CA LYS A 92 -10.25 -5.80 11.52
C LYS A 92 -9.42 -5.88 12.81
N SER A 93 -8.11 -5.65 12.72
CA SER A 93 -7.24 -5.68 13.89
C SER A 93 -7.53 -4.54 14.85
N ARG A 94 -7.97 -3.38 14.34
CA ARG A 94 -8.46 -2.27 15.18
C ARG A 94 -9.67 -2.65 16.00
N GLN A 95 -10.65 -3.30 15.37
CA GLN A 95 -11.84 -3.80 16.06
C GLN A 95 -11.48 -4.80 17.17
N GLN A 96 -10.45 -5.60 16.94
CA GLN A 96 -9.95 -6.57 17.91
C GLN A 96 -9.01 -5.97 18.96
N LYS A 97 -8.63 -4.69 18.84
CA LYS A 97 -7.61 -4.02 19.65
C LYS A 97 -6.30 -4.81 19.72
N LYS A 98 -5.93 -5.45 18.61
CA LYS A 98 -4.69 -6.23 18.49
C LYS A 98 -3.73 -5.54 17.53
N PRO A 99 -2.41 -5.68 17.76
CA PRO A 99 -1.42 -5.23 16.79
C PRO A 99 -1.53 -6.06 15.51
N VAL A 100 -1.19 -5.44 14.38
CA VAL A 100 -1.03 -6.14 13.10
C VAL A 100 0.44 -6.50 12.93
N LEU A 101 0.73 -7.79 12.71
CA LEU A 101 2.06 -8.21 12.32
C LEU A 101 2.19 -8.20 10.80
N PHE A 102 2.87 -7.18 10.26
CA PHE A 102 3.22 -7.12 8.86
C PHE A 102 4.52 -7.86 8.60
N ARG A 103 4.52 -8.72 7.58
CA ARG A 103 5.75 -9.23 6.98
C ARG A 103 6.04 -8.37 5.76
N ILE A 104 7.17 -7.69 5.82
CA ILE A 104 7.66 -6.82 4.75
C ILE A 104 8.90 -7.44 4.11
N ASP A 105 9.12 -7.14 2.86
CA ASP A 105 10.39 -7.35 2.19
C ASP A 105 11.08 -6.00 1.98
N ARG A 106 12.30 -5.88 2.48
CA ARG A 106 13.13 -4.69 2.36
C ARG A 106 14.45 -5.11 1.72
N GLN A 107 14.65 -4.72 0.47
CA GLN A 107 15.88 -5.04 -0.29
C GLN A 107 16.19 -6.55 -0.33
N GLY A 108 15.17 -7.40 -0.47
CA GLY A 108 15.31 -8.86 -0.48
C GLY A 108 15.44 -9.50 0.91
N GLN A 109 15.35 -8.70 1.98
CA GLN A 109 15.29 -9.19 3.35
C GLN A 109 13.86 -9.16 3.88
N SER A 110 13.33 -10.33 4.22
CA SER A 110 12.04 -10.44 4.89
C SER A 110 12.17 -10.02 6.36
N LEU A 111 11.44 -8.97 6.75
CA LEU A 111 11.35 -8.45 8.10
C LEU A 111 9.91 -8.55 8.62
N PHE A 112 9.76 -8.63 9.93
CA PHE A 112 8.46 -8.59 10.58
C PHE A 112 8.34 -7.30 11.39
N VAL A 113 7.27 -6.55 11.15
CA VAL A 113 6.98 -5.28 11.80
C VAL A 113 5.60 -5.36 12.44
N ALA A 114 5.54 -5.21 13.76
CA ALA A 114 4.29 -5.15 14.49
C ALA A 114 3.83 -3.69 14.59
N VAL A 115 2.66 -3.39 14.02
CA VAL A 115 2.02 -2.07 14.14
C VAL A 115 0.96 -2.12 15.22
N ALA A 116 1.18 -1.34 16.28
CA ALA A 116 0.22 -1.22 17.37
C ALA A 116 -1.02 -0.46 16.92
N ASN A 117 -2.18 -0.88 17.41
CA ASN A 117 -3.43 -0.13 17.28
C ASN A 117 -3.77 0.48 18.64
N SER A 118 -3.31 1.72 18.85
CA SER A 118 -3.57 2.56 20.03
C SER A 118 -4.99 3.13 20.02
#